data_AF-A0AA47KKA5-F1
#
_entry.id   AF-A0AA47KKA5-F1
#
_cell.length_a   1.000
_cell.length_b   1.000
_cell.length_c   1.000
_cell.angle_alpha   90.00
_cell.angle_beta   90.00
_cell.angle_gamma   90.00
#
_symmetry.space_group_name_H-M   'P 1'
#
loop_
_entity.id
_entity.type
_entity.pdbx_description
1 polymer ?
#
loop_
_entity_poly.entity_id
_entity_poly.type
_entity_poly.pdbx_seq_one_letter_code
_entity_poly.pdbx_strand_id
1 'polypeptide(L)'
;MFDYLTSGVIGGWLMFFSFLYAHIKHSDSFSGSSRKYEIALMLSTLFGSITLFYLMFIFFQKAHWYSPILLFMLGGFFYEVVFRFFIRRDPLVVSASAFLGWPIGAYFFYQAVEKL
;
A
#
# COMPACT_ATOMS: atom_id res chain seq x y z
N MET A 1 -8.58 21.84 -10.22
CA MET A 1 -9.56 20.73 -10.06
C MET A 1 -8.92 19.48 -9.41
N PHE A 2 -7.59 19.34 -9.44
CA PHE A 2 -6.88 18.22 -8.81
C PHE A 2 -5.81 18.69 -7.83
N ASP A 3 -6.05 19.83 -7.18
CA ASP A 3 -5.05 20.55 -6.40
C ASP A 3 -4.62 19.74 -5.15
N TYR A 4 -5.45 18.77 -4.76
CA TYR A 4 -5.20 17.77 -3.71
C TYR A 4 -4.39 16.54 -4.17
N LEU A 5 -4.22 16.31 -5.48
CA LEU A 5 -3.38 15.24 -6.04
C LEU A 5 -1.95 15.73 -6.23
N THR A 6 -1.33 16.17 -5.14
CA THR A 6 0.07 16.58 -5.17
C THR A 6 0.97 15.38 -5.47
N SER A 7 2.17 15.63 -5.99
CA SER A 7 3.16 14.58 -6.24
C SER A 7 3.49 13.77 -4.97
N GLY A 8 3.45 14.41 -3.80
CA GLY A 8 3.62 13.75 -2.50
C GLY A 8 2.48 12.77 -2.19
N VAL A 9 1.23 13.17 -2.43
CA VAL A 9 0.05 12.31 -2.22
C VAL A 9 0.09 11.12 -3.17
N ILE A 10 0.33 11.36 -4.45
CA ILE A 10 0.43 10.30 -5.46
C ILE A 10 1.60 9.36 -5.13
N GLY A 11 2.80 9.90 -4.88
CA GLY A 11 3.99 9.10 -4.61
C GLY A 11 3.87 8.26 -3.34
N GLY A 12 3.39 8.87 -2.25
CA GLY A 12 3.12 8.17 -0.99
C GLY A 12 2.07 7.08 -1.16
N TRP A 13 0.99 7.36 -1.88
CA TRP A 13 -0.07 6.39 -2.16
C TRP A 13 0.45 5.21 -2.99
N LEU A 14 1.14 5.49 -4.09
CA LEU A 14 1.69 4.46 -4.97
C LEU A 14 2.65 3.55 -4.21
N MET A 15 3.52 4.11 -3.37
CA MET A 15 4.42 3.33 -2.54
C MET A 15 3.64 2.46 -1.54
N PHE A 16 2.75 3.08 -0.75
CA PHE A 16 1.94 2.39 0.25
C PHE A 16 1.12 1.25 -0.35
N PHE A 17 0.29 1.57 -1.34
CA PHE A 17 -0.64 0.63 -1.95
C PHE A 17 0.09 -0.51 -2.62
N SER A 18 1.19 -0.23 -3.33
CA SER A 18 1.93 -1.27 -4.05
C SER A 18 2.60 -2.26 -3.10
N PHE A 19 3.23 -1.78 -2.03
CA PHE A 19 3.84 -2.66 -1.03
C PHE A 19 2.78 -3.43 -0.23
N LEU A 20 1.70 -2.78 0.19
CA LEU A 20 0.61 -3.47 0.89
C LEU A 20 -0.02 -4.55 0.02
N TYR A 21 -0.30 -4.25 -1.25
CA TYR A 21 -0.91 -5.20 -2.16
C TYR A 21 0.04 -6.35 -2.53
N ALA A 22 1.35 -6.07 -2.67
CA ALA A 22 2.37 -7.13 -2.75
C ALA A 22 2.35 -8.02 -1.52
N HIS A 23 2.23 -7.43 -0.33
CA HIS A 23 2.20 -8.15 0.94
C HIS A 23 0.98 -9.07 1.05
N ILE A 24 -0.20 -8.57 0.69
CA ILE A 24 -1.46 -9.34 0.69
C ILE A 24 -1.33 -10.53 -0.26
N LYS A 25 -0.90 -10.30 -1.52
CA LYS A 25 -0.72 -11.38 -2.49
C LYS A 25 0.30 -12.42 -2.02
N HIS A 26 1.39 -11.97 -1.41
CA HIS A 26 2.38 -12.89 -0.87
C HIS A 26 1.78 -13.73 0.26
N SER A 27 1.02 -13.11 1.18
CA SER A 27 0.31 -13.79 2.27
C SER A 27 -0.69 -14.83 1.78
N ASP A 28 -1.45 -14.52 0.74
CA ASP A 28 -2.45 -15.45 0.17
C ASP A 28 -1.80 -16.67 -0.52
N SER A 29 -0.57 -16.50 -1.01
CA SER A 29 0.19 -17.55 -1.70
C SER A 29 1.24 -18.24 -0.82
N PHE A 30 1.33 -17.89 0.47
CA PHE A 30 2.38 -18.38 1.33
C PHE A 30 2.24 -19.89 1.58
N SER A 31 3.27 -20.66 1.21
CA SER A 31 3.32 -22.12 1.34
C SER A 31 4.50 -22.61 2.19
N GLY A 32 5.08 -21.73 3.01
CA GLY A 32 6.22 -22.07 3.86
C GLY A 32 5.84 -22.94 5.06
N SER A 33 6.83 -23.60 5.65
CA SER A 33 6.63 -24.55 6.77
C SER A 33 6.42 -23.88 8.14
N SER A 34 6.66 -22.57 8.27
CA SER A 34 6.63 -21.86 9.55
C SER A 34 5.28 -21.18 9.80
N ARG A 35 4.45 -21.80 10.64
CA ARG A 35 3.17 -21.23 11.10
C ARG A 35 3.32 -19.88 11.82
N LYS A 36 4.41 -19.68 12.57
CA LYS A 36 4.67 -18.40 13.26
C LYS A 36 4.87 -17.26 12.27
N TYR A 37 5.55 -17.54 11.16
CA TYR A 37 5.80 -16.56 10.12
C TYR A 37 4.52 -16.23 9.36
N GLU A 38 3.71 -17.24 9.01
CA GLU A 38 2.39 -17.05 8.41
C GLU A 38 1.49 -16.13 9.25
N ILE A 39 1.41 -16.37 10.57
CA ILE A 39 0.64 -15.51 11.48
C ILE A 39 1.16 -14.07 11.48
N ALA A 40 2.48 -13.88 11.52
CA ALA A 40 3.07 -12.54 11.48
C ALA A 40 2.75 -11.82 10.17
N LEU A 41 2.76 -12.55 9.05
CA LEU A 41 2.43 -12.06 7.72
C LEU A 41 0.96 -11.62 7.66
N MET A 42 0.04 -12.47 8.12
CA MET A 42 -1.39 -12.17 8.21
C MET A 42 -1.70 -10.97 9.10
N LEU A 43 -1.03 -10.86 10.25
CA LEU A 43 -1.19 -9.70 11.14
C LEU A 43 -0.68 -8.43 10.46
N SER A 44 0.47 -8.48 9.79
CA SER A 44 1.01 -7.32 9.06
C SER A 44 0.07 -6.84 7.95
N THR A 45 -0.48 -7.75 7.16
CA THR A 45 -1.44 -7.41 6.09
C THR A 45 -2.77 -6.90 6.65
N LEU A 46 -3.23 -7.43 7.77
CA LEU A 46 -4.40 -6.93 8.49
C LEU A 46 -4.19 -5.49 8.97
N PHE A 47 -3.07 -5.21 9.66
CA PHE A 47 -2.75 -3.86 10.11
C PHE A 47 -2.59 -2.91 8.94
N GLY A 48 -1.90 -3.31 7.88
CA GLY A 48 -1.77 -2.51 6.67
C GLY A 48 -3.12 -2.20 6.01
N SER A 49 -4.05 -3.15 5.99
CA SER A 49 -5.41 -2.94 5.48
C SER A 49 -6.21 -1.97 6.35
N ILE A 50 -6.11 -2.08 7.68
CA ILE A 50 -6.73 -1.11 8.61
C ILE A 50 -6.16 0.29 8.37
N THR A 51 -4.83 0.40 8.24
CA THR A 51 -4.15 1.65 7.91
C THR A 51 -4.63 2.21 6.57
N LEU A 52 -4.87 1.36 5.56
CA LEU A 52 -5.41 1.79 4.28
C LEU A 52 -6.79 2.44 4.42
N PHE A 53 -7.71 1.82 5.16
CA PHE A 53 -9.02 2.41 5.41
C PHE A 53 -8.93 3.74 6.17
N TYR A 54 -8.08 3.80 7.20
CA TYR A 54 -7.85 5.02 7.97
C TYR A 54 -7.31 6.16 7.11
N LEU A 55 -6.26 5.90 6.31
CA LEU A 55 -5.65 6.90 5.43
C LEU A 55 -6.61 7.37 4.33
N MET A 56 -7.42 6.45 3.78
CA MET A 56 -8.46 6.82 2.81
C MET A 56 -9.55 7.66 3.44
N PHE A 57 -9.94 7.37 4.68
CA PHE A 57 -10.92 8.18 5.40
C PHE A 57 -10.41 9.62 5.60
N ILE A 58 -9.17 9.80 6.06
CA ILE A 58 -8.59 11.15 6.23
C ILE A 58 -8.49 11.87 4.87
N PHE A 59 -8.02 11.18 3.83
CA PHE A 59 -7.92 11.79 2.51
C PHE A 59 -9.30 12.20 1.97
N PHE A 60 -10.32 11.35 2.15
CA PHE A 60 -11.69 11.65 1.76
C PHE A 60 -12.26 12.90 2.46
N GLN A 61 -11.88 13.16 3.72
CA GLN A 61 -12.31 14.36 4.43
C GLN A 61 -11.75 15.66 3.84
N LYS A 62 -10.61 15.58 3.14
CA LYS A 62 -9.88 16.73 2.59
C LYS A 62 -10.02 16.89 1.07
N ALA A 63 -10.32 15.82 0.36
CA ALA A 63 -10.44 15.79 -1.09
C ALA A 63 -11.91 15.67 -1.52
N HIS A 64 -12.16 15.68 -2.83
CA HIS A 64 -13.51 15.42 -3.34
C HIS A 64 -13.91 13.96 -3.15
N TRP A 65 -15.21 13.70 -3.10
CA TRP A 65 -15.79 12.38 -2.81
C TRP A 65 -15.30 11.25 -3.75
N TYR A 66 -14.95 11.56 -5.00
CA TYR A 66 -14.47 10.59 -5.98
C TYR A 66 -12.95 10.35 -5.92
N SER A 67 -12.21 11.15 -5.16
CA SER A 67 -10.74 11.13 -5.14
C SER A 67 -10.14 9.81 -4.63
N PRO A 68 -10.68 9.17 -3.57
CA PRO A 68 -10.19 7.86 -3.15
C PRO A 68 -10.30 6.80 -4.25
N ILE A 69 -11.40 6.84 -5.02
CA ILE A 69 -11.63 5.90 -6.14
C ILE A 69 -10.51 6.07 -7.19
N LEU A 70 -10.16 7.32 -7.53
CA LEU A 70 -9.06 7.61 -8.45
C LEU A 70 -7.72 7.07 -7.93
N LEU A 71 -7.44 7.24 -6.64
CA LEU A 71 -6.23 6.69 -6.02
C LEU A 71 -6.21 5.17 -6.08
N PHE A 72 -7.31 4.49 -5.73
CA PHE A 72 -7.39 3.02 -5.85
C PHE A 72 -7.14 2.53 -7.29
N MET A 73 -7.76 3.16 -8.29
CA MET A 73 -7.54 2.82 -9.69
C MET A 73 -6.07 3.03 -10.09
N LEU A 74 -5.48 4.15 -9.68
CA LEU A 74 -4.09 4.49 -9.98
C LEU A 74 -3.10 3.52 -9.30
N GLY A 75 -3.33 3.20 -8.02
CA GLY A 75 -2.52 2.26 -7.26
C GLY A 75 -2.58 0.85 -7.83
N GLY A 76 -3.79 0.36 -8.14
CA GLY A 76 -3.98 -0.96 -8.78
C GLY A 76 -3.32 -1.04 -10.15
N PHE A 77 -3.50 -0.02 -10.99
CA PHE A 77 -2.87 0.07 -12.30
C PHE A 77 -1.34 0.08 -12.20
N PHE A 78 -0.79 0.96 -11.36
CA PHE A 78 0.66 1.06 -11.16
C PHE A 78 1.26 -0.23 -10.62
N TYR A 79 0.58 -0.89 -9.68
CA TYR A 79 1.03 -2.17 -9.17
C TYR A 79 1.13 -3.21 -10.30
N GLU A 80 0.05 -3.40 -11.07
CA GLU A 80 -0.01 -4.46 -12.09
C GLU A 80 0.95 -4.20 -13.26
N VAL A 81 1.12 -2.94 -13.66
CA VAL A 81 1.91 -2.57 -14.84
C VAL A 81 3.39 -2.34 -14.52
N VAL A 82 3.70 -1.78 -13.36
CA VAL A 82 5.07 -1.37 -13.02
C VAL A 82 5.61 -2.25 -11.91
N PHE A 83 4.98 -2.22 -10.75
CA PHE A 83 5.55 -2.74 -9.52
C PHE A 83 5.71 -4.27 -9.51
N ARG A 84 4.76 -4.98 -10.11
CA ARG A 84 4.75 -6.45 -10.20
C ARG A 84 5.99 -7.00 -10.88
N PHE A 85 6.60 -6.25 -11.82
CA PHE A 85 7.81 -6.69 -12.51
C PHE A 85 9.06 -6.59 -11.63
N PHE A 86 9.11 -5.62 -10.71
CA PHE A 86 10.25 -5.42 -9.81
C PHE A 86 10.30 -6.46 -8.69
N ILE A 87 9.15 -6.94 -8.22
CA ILE A 87 9.02 -7.83 -7.05
C ILE A 87 9.14 -9.33 -7.38
N ARG A 88 9.27 -9.70 -8.65
CA ARG A 88 9.06 -11.07 -9.14
C ARG A 88 10.10 -12.15 -8.79
N ARG A 89 11.15 -11.86 -8.01
CA ARG A 89 12.36 -12.72 -8.02
C ARG A 89 12.58 -13.59 -6.79
N ASP A 90 12.14 -13.18 -5.60
CA ASP A 90 12.39 -13.95 -4.37
C ASP A 90 11.30 -13.67 -3.31
N PRO A 91 10.54 -14.69 -2.85
CA PRO A 91 9.51 -14.56 -1.82
C PRO A 91 9.99 -13.89 -0.53
N LEU A 92 11.24 -14.14 -0.12
CA LEU A 92 11.84 -13.53 1.07
C LEU A 92 12.03 -12.02 0.87
N VAL A 93 12.53 -11.63 -0.32
CA VAL A 93 12.71 -10.22 -0.68
C VAL A 93 11.36 -9.52 -0.78
N VAL A 94 10.34 -10.18 -1.36
CA VAL A 94 8.97 -9.65 -1.42
C VAL A 94 8.45 -9.39 -0.01
N SER A 95 8.53 -10.37 0.88
CA SER A 95 8.03 -10.20 2.24
C SER A 95 8.78 -9.12 3.00
N ALA A 96 10.12 -9.13 2.99
CA ALA A 96 10.91 -8.15 3.72
C ALA A 96 10.69 -6.72 3.21
N SER A 97 10.69 -6.54 1.88
CA SER A 97 10.44 -5.23 1.27
C SER A 97 9.01 -4.77 1.46
N ALA A 98 8.02 -5.67 1.40
CA ALA A 98 6.63 -5.33 1.65
C ALA A 98 6.40 -4.97 3.13
N PHE A 99 6.95 -5.75 4.06
CA PHE A 99 6.83 -5.53 5.51
C PHE A 99 7.35 -4.17 5.95
N LEU A 100 8.46 -3.71 5.37
CA LEU A 100 9.01 -2.37 5.64
C LEU A 100 8.44 -1.29 4.74
N GLY A 101 8.08 -1.63 3.51
CA GLY A 101 7.66 -0.69 2.49
C GLY A 101 6.27 -0.13 2.73
N TRP A 102 5.31 -0.94 3.21
CA TRP A 102 3.96 -0.43 3.44
C TRP A 102 3.90 0.59 4.59
N PRO A 103 4.57 0.42 5.76
CA PRO A 103 4.53 1.44 6.81
C PRO A 103 5.24 2.74 6.39
N ILE A 104 6.35 2.64 5.65
CA ILE A 104 7.08 3.80 5.12
C ILE A 104 6.19 4.56 4.12
N GLY A 105 5.57 3.85 3.18
CA GLY A 105 4.63 4.46 2.24
C GLY A 105 3.43 5.10 2.93
N ALA A 106 2.87 4.43 3.94
CA ALA A 106 1.76 4.95 4.74
C ALA A 106 2.14 6.26 5.45
N TYR A 107 3.34 6.34 6.04
CA TYR A 107 3.85 7.56 6.67
C TYR A 107 3.98 8.71 5.67
N PHE A 108 4.58 8.48 4.50
CA PHE A 108 4.70 9.52 3.47
C PHE A 108 3.35 9.97 2.93
N PHE A 109 2.41 9.04 2.72
CA PHE A 109 1.06 9.38 2.30
C PHE A 109 0.35 10.23 3.35
N TYR A 110 0.40 9.83 4.63
CA TYR A 110 -0.17 10.59 5.74
C TYR A 110 0.38 12.02 5.79
N GLN A 111 1.71 12.17 5.76
CA GLN A 111 2.38 13.48 5.78
C GLN A 111 1.99 14.35 4.58
N ALA A 112 1.79 13.75 3.41
CA ALA A 112 1.35 14.47 2.22
C ALA A 112 -0.12 14.90 2.33
N VAL A 113 -0.99 14.04 2.83
CA VAL A 113 -2.42 14.31 3.05
C VAL A 113 -2.63 15.34 4.16
N GLU A 114 -1.82 15.34 5.22
CA GLU A 114 -1.92 16.35 6.27
C GLU A 114 -1.65 17.77 5.76
N LYS A 115 -0.83 17.91 4.72
CA LYS A 115 -0.48 19.20 4.11
C LYS A 115 -1.47 19.69 3.04
N LEU A 116 -2.50 18.90 2.74
CA LEU A 116 -3.67 19.33 1.95
C LEU A 116 -4.59 20.19 2.80
#